data_AF-N4U901-F1
#
_entry.id   AF-N4U901-F1
#
_cell.length_a   1.000
_cell.length_b   1.000
_cell.length_c   1.000
_cell.angle_alpha   90.00
_cell.angle_beta   90.00
_cell.angle_gamma   90.00
#
_symmetry.space_group_name_H-M   'P 1'
#
loop_
_entity.id
_entity.type
_entity.pdbx_description
1 polymer ?
#
loop_
_entity_poly.entity_id
_entity_poly.type
_entity_poly.pdbx_seq_one_letter_code
_entity_poly.pdbx_strand_id
1 'polypeptide(L)'
;MTFGEDSRPLDRDAPDEASALKARKACINCRKQKMKCVLQGSSEACRRCRRAGLPCVFVPRANAAQLPSLSGTLDLDFKNNVLSRLKVVEERLSIVADGDMDFGAVGMFSAVSEQSPEPAPDGPLWNAIVLLQRCSPAVPPSIWQRDTIESLWSSFHDRMPGLHFMPDKQTFSTPQPILLASILYCSSSRGPPDVLEIAPQFFTVLCNAIAQLSIPSSEIGTPRESTVSQEEWAFQTVLGIVLAGLLTEGNIKETGNWIAIGYRLMLDYCPAHVDDTSREWRKLFSGIQIVDLEHSSIYLSCPVIPIEAPLPILRMSPLDQLYKLSRMMHTGLSHFTGRRLPTIWSCFQESSLSYHGSATSFTAIDGILIKDWAKQLDDWLQEFKGKMTEPDDQSSKLVLRQYVLHRLLVLSIYHPARSGNLWAHSITSNEQEELLLSARATLKLHQHDDSIWANWDLIMITWAALIVLQGLQGGVGEIDDMRNIRLHLDILKQKNEPKPSLCDKLIARLEDSLQDISTPDFTYVQPGHPTVMDPTFDYSWQLFDQKT
;
A
#
# COMPACT_ATOMS: atom_id res chain seq x y z
N MET A 1 -43.58 -25.24 -68.97
CA MET A 1 -42.14 -25.54 -69.11
C MET A 1 -41.58 -24.60 -70.15
N THR A 2 -40.64 -23.74 -69.78
CA THR A 2 -39.73 -23.03 -70.69
C THR A 2 -38.61 -22.43 -69.85
N PHE A 3 -37.37 -22.66 -70.25
CA PHE A 3 -36.19 -21.94 -69.76
C PHE A 3 -36.07 -20.58 -70.48
N GLY A 4 -35.27 -19.68 -69.93
CA GLY A 4 -34.83 -18.44 -70.57
C GLY A 4 -33.51 -17.99 -69.94
N GLU A 5 -32.48 -17.85 -70.78
CA GLU A 5 -31.07 -17.68 -70.36
C GLU A 5 -30.67 -16.21 -70.09
N ASP A 6 -29.51 -16.10 -69.42
CA ASP A 6 -28.56 -14.99 -69.30
C ASP A 6 -28.90 -13.58 -69.83
N SER A 7 -28.61 -12.57 -68.99
CA SER A 7 -27.56 -11.55 -69.26
C SER A 7 -27.59 -10.39 -68.24
N ARG A 8 -26.51 -10.20 -67.47
CA ARG A 8 -26.01 -8.87 -67.05
C ARG A 8 -24.60 -8.96 -66.41
N PRO A 9 -23.79 -7.88 -66.48
CA PRO A 9 -22.33 -8.00 -66.44
C PRO A 9 -21.72 -7.82 -65.04
N LEU A 10 -20.48 -8.29 -64.93
CA LEU A 10 -19.52 -7.83 -63.93
C LEU A 10 -19.18 -6.36 -64.20
N ASP A 11 -19.33 -5.48 -63.20
CA ASP A 11 -18.33 -4.43 -62.97
C ASP A 11 -18.44 -3.76 -61.57
N ARG A 12 -17.28 -3.70 -60.91
CA ARG A 12 -16.78 -2.68 -59.95
C ARG A 12 -17.33 -2.57 -58.53
N ASP A 13 -16.35 -2.66 -57.63
CA ASP A 13 -16.34 -2.16 -56.25
C ASP A 13 -16.87 -0.72 -56.11
N ALA A 14 -17.78 -0.50 -55.15
CA ALA A 14 -18.08 0.82 -54.59
C ALA A 14 -18.71 0.75 -53.18
N PRO A 15 -17.98 0.31 -52.12
CA PRO A 15 -18.52 0.30 -50.76
C PRO A 15 -18.21 1.61 -50.00
N ASP A 16 -18.92 2.73 -50.25
CA ASP A 16 -18.77 3.90 -49.34
C ASP A 16 -19.97 4.87 -49.21
N GLU A 17 -20.67 5.27 -50.27
CA GLU A 17 -21.71 6.33 -50.17
C GLU A 17 -22.85 6.02 -49.18
N ALA A 18 -23.29 4.75 -49.11
CA ALA A 18 -24.37 4.33 -48.23
C ALA A 18 -24.01 4.38 -46.73
N SER A 19 -22.72 4.37 -46.39
CA SER A 19 -22.22 4.51 -45.02
C SER A 19 -22.22 5.97 -44.58
N ALA A 20 -21.65 6.85 -45.42
CA ALA A 20 -21.58 8.29 -45.18
C ALA A 20 -22.97 8.94 -44.97
N LEU A 21 -23.99 8.48 -45.71
CA LEU A 21 -25.37 8.93 -45.55
C LEU A 21 -26.00 8.52 -44.21
N LYS A 22 -25.64 7.37 -43.63
CA LYS A 22 -26.17 6.90 -42.34
C LYS A 22 -25.61 7.68 -41.14
N ALA A 23 -24.44 8.29 -41.27
CA ALA A 23 -23.82 9.11 -40.22
C ALA A 23 -24.49 10.50 -40.05
N ARG A 24 -25.03 11.10 -41.12
CA ARG A 24 -25.53 12.49 -41.14
C ARG A 24 -27.00 12.65 -40.66
N LYS A 25 -27.40 12.00 -39.56
CA LYS A 25 -28.82 11.99 -39.12
C LYS A 25 -29.36 13.34 -38.59
N ALA A 26 -28.54 14.20 -37.98
CA ALA A 26 -28.93 15.58 -37.62
C ALA A 26 -27.72 16.44 -37.27
N CYS A 27 -27.75 17.72 -37.66
CA CYS A 27 -26.75 18.72 -37.24
C CYS A 27 -26.95 19.16 -35.78
N ILE A 28 -25.92 19.74 -35.16
CA ILE A 28 -25.92 20.19 -33.75
C ILE A 28 -27.13 21.10 -33.46
N ASN A 29 -27.38 22.09 -34.32
CA ASN A 29 -28.44 23.08 -34.12
C ASN A 29 -29.84 22.46 -34.12
N CYS A 30 -30.13 21.55 -35.05
CA CYS A 30 -31.39 20.82 -35.08
C CYS A 30 -31.53 19.87 -33.88
N ARG A 31 -30.44 19.20 -33.45
CA ARG A 31 -30.43 18.34 -32.25
C ARG A 31 -30.69 19.14 -30.96
N LYS A 32 -30.03 20.29 -30.77
CA LYS A 32 -30.21 21.16 -29.59
C LYS A 32 -31.66 21.67 -29.46
N GLN A 33 -32.31 21.97 -30.58
CA GLN A 33 -33.71 22.38 -30.63
C GLN A 33 -34.71 21.20 -30.63
N LYS A 34 -34.26 19.94 -30.67
CA LYS A 34 -35.08 18.73 -30.87
C LYS A 34 -35.96 18.76 -32.14
N MET A 35 -35.52 19.43 -33.20
CA MET A 35 -36.28 19.62 -34.45
C MET A 35 -35.73 18.76 -35.60
N LYS A 36 -36.60 18.37 -36.54
CA LYS A 36 -36.23 17.56 -37.71
C LYS A 36 -35.18 18.27 -38.58
N CYS A 37 -34.03 17.64 -38.75
CA CYS A 37 -32.99 18.09 -39.67
C CYS A 37 -33.33 17.59 -41.10
N VAL A 38 -33.34 18.48 -42.08
CA VAL A 38 -33.65 18.14 -43.49
C VAL A 38 -32.55 18.72 -44.38
N LEU A 39 -31.73 17.82 -44.93
CA LEU A 39 -30.79 18.11 -46.01
C LEU A 39 -31.56 18.09 -47.36
N GLN A 40 -31.14 18.93 -48.31
CA GLN A 40 -31.68 18.94 -49.67
C GLN A 40 -30.54 18.63 -50.64
N GLY A 41 -30.58 17.44 -51.25
CA GLY A 41 -29.53 16.96 -52.15
C GLY A 41 -28.15 16.91 -51.50
N SER A 42 -27.12 17.14 -52.31
CA SER A 42 -25.69 17.20 -51.93
C SER A 42 -25.29 18.45 -51.11
N SER A 43 -26.25 19.22 -50.59
CA SER A 43 -25.93 20.42 -49.81
C SER A 43 -25.35 20.09 -48.43
N GLU A 44 -24.25 20.77 -48.08
CA GLU A 44 -23.61 20.68 -46.77
C GLU A 44 -24.47 21.24 -45.62
N ALA A 45 -25.39 22.16 -45.92
CA ALA A 45 -26.24 22.82 -44.93
C ALA A 45 -27.71 22.42 -45.03
N CYS A 46 -28.31 22.06 -43.88
CA CYS A 46 -29.74 21.75 -43.79
C CYS A 46 -30.61 23.00 -44.05
N ARG A 47 -31.84 22.78 -44.54
CA ARG A 47 -32.79 23.85 -44.96
C ARG A 47 -33.02 24.91 -43.89
N ARG A 48 -32.97 24.54 -42.60
CA ARG A 48 -33.19 25.45 -41.46
C ARG A 48 -31.95 26.31 -41.17
N CYS A 49 -30.77 25.70 -41.06
CA CYS A 49 -29.53 26.44 -40.82
C CYS A 49 -29.25 27.42 -41.96
N ARG A 50 -29.45 27.00 -43.22
CA ARG A 50 -29.31 27.88 -44.39
C ARG A 50 -30.24 29.10 -44.32
N ARG A 51 -31.52 28.92 -43.99
CA ARG A 51 -32.48 30.03 -43.85
C ARG A 51 -32.17 30.98 -42.69
N ALA A 52 -31.53 30.48 -41.64
CA ALA A 52 -31.17 31.26 -40.46
C ALA A 52 -29.77 31.91 -40.56
N GLY A 53 -29.03 31.68 -41.65
CA GLY A 53 -27.63 32.14 -41.77
C GLY A 53 -26.67 31.47 -40.77
N LEU A 54 -27.04 30.31 -40.20
CA LEU A 54 -26.28 29.64 -39.14
C LEU A 54 -25.38 28.50 -39.69
N PRO A 55 -24.19 28.28 -39.11
CA PRO A 55 -23.33 27.17 -39.49
C PRO A 55 -24.01 25.82 -39.23
N CYS A 56 -23.85 24.87 -40.15
CA CYS A 56 -24.56 23.59 -40.14
C CYS A 56 -23.61 22.41 -39.85
N VAL A 57 -23.16 22.29 -38.61
CA VAL A 57 -22.16 21.27 -38.22
C VAL A 57 -22.82 19.92 -37.94
N PHE A 58 -22.32 18.86 -38.57
CA PHE A 58 -22.61 17.47 -38.25
C PHE A 58 -21.39 16.87 -37.53
N VAL A 59 -21.62 16.17 -36.42
CA VAL A 59 -20.57 15.50 -35.64
C VAL A 59 -20.94 14.02 -35.52
N PRO A 60 -20.01 13.08 -35.82
CA PRO A 60 -20.21 11.66 -35.55
C PRO A 60 -20.56 11.40 -34.07
N ARG A 61 -21.16 10.24 -33.76
CA ARG A 61 -21.22 9.78 -32.36
C ARG A 61 -19.80 9.46 -31.88
N ALA A 62 -19.55 9.63 -30.58
CA ALA A 62 -18.21 9.54 -29.97
C ALA A 62 -17.42 8.25 -30.28
N ASN A 63 -18.10 7.15 -30.64
CA ASN A 63 -17.49 5.86 -30.98
C ASN A 63 -17.14 5.74 -32.48
N ALA A 64 -17.22 6.82 -33.25
CA ALA A 64 -16.86 6.89 -34.67
C ALA A 64 -15.92 8.08 -34.91
N ALA A 65 -14.76 8.04 -34.26
CA ALA A 65 -13.66 8.97 -34.48
C ALA A 65 -12.96 8.64 -35.82
N GLN A 66 -13.55 9.06 -36.94
CA GLN A 66 -12.78 9.23 -38.17
C GLN A 66 -11.88 10.46 -37.98
N LEU A 67 -10.56 10.23 -38.03
CA LEU A 67 -9.56 11.30 -38.08
C LEU A 67 -9.87 12.25 -39.25
N PRO A 68 -9.71 13.58 -39.08
CA PRO A 68 -9.95 14.51 -40.18
C PRO A 68 -8.94 14.26 -41.30
N SER A 69 -9.44 14.04 -42.52
CA SER A 69 -8.60 14.04 -43.72
C SER A 69 -8.11 15.47 -43.98
N LEU A 70 -6.93 15.79 -43.43
CA LEU A 70 -6.25 17.05 -43.64
C LEU A 70 -5.36 16.94 -44.89
N SER A 71 -5.94 17.29 -46.03
CA SER A 71 -5.21 17.40 -47.29
C SER A 71 -4.15 18.51 -47.22
N GLY A 72 -2.87 18.14 -47.30
CA GLY A 72 -1.78 19.06 -47.65
C GLY A 72 -0.61 19.10 -46.66
N THR A 73 0.53 18.52 -47.09
CA THR A 73 1.96 18.81 -46.79
C THR A 73 2.47 19.06 -45.35
N LEU A 74 1.64 19.34 -44.35
CA LEU A 74 2.02 19.41 -42.92
C LEU A 74 2.00 18.04 -42.23
N ASP A 75 1.47 17.02 -42.91
CA ASP A 75 1.28 15.67 -42.39
C ASP A 75 2.61 14.91 -42.20
N LEU A 76 3.60 15.13 -43.06
CA LEU A 76 4.86 14.38 -43.00
C LEU A 76 5.71 14.75 -41.77
N ASP A 77 5.86 16.03 -41.46
CA ASP A 77 6.64 16.49 -40.30
C ASP A 77 5.97 16.12 -38.98
N PHE A 78 4.63 16.21 -38.91
CA PHE A 78 3.88 15.73 -37.75
C PHE A 78 4.03 14.21 -37.58
N LYS A 79 3.85 13.44 -38.64
CA LYS A 79 4.04 11.98 -38.63
C LYS A 79 5.46 11.59 -38.24
N ASN A 80 6.48 12.25 -38.79
CA ASN A 80 7.88 12.00 -38.46
C ASN A 80 8.21 12.39 -37.00
N ASN A 81 7.64 13.49 -36.49
CA ASN A 81 7.78 13.87 -35.07
C ASN A 81 7.12 12.85 -34.14
N VAL A 82 5.91 12.39 -34.48
CA VAL A 82 5.19 11.36 -33.72
C VAL A 82 5.96 10.04 -33.74
N LEU A 83 6.42 9.57 -34.91
CA LEU A 83 7.21 8.33 -35.04
C LEU A 83 8.56 8.42 -34.33
N SER A 84 9.26 9.56 -34.39
CA SER A 84 10.51 9.78 -33.64
C SER A 84 10.28 9.73 -32.12
N ARG A 85 9.18 10.34 -31.64
CA ARG A 85 8.80 10.28 -30.23
C ARG A 85 8.32 8.88 -29.81
N LEU A 86 7.65 8.15 -30.69
CA LEU A 86 7.28 6.74 -30.45
C LEU A 86 8.53 5.90 -30.30
N LYS A 87 9.49 6.03 -31.22
CA LYS A 87 10.76 5.29 -31.17
C LYS A 87 11.53 5.51 -29.87
N VAL A 88 11.62 6.76 -29.39
CA VAL A 88 12.26 7.07 -28.08
C VAL A 88 11.50 6.46 -26.90
N VAL A 89 10.18 6.28 -27.01
CA VAL A 89 9.36 5.59 -25.99
C VAL A 89 9.53 4.08 -26.09
N GLU A 90 9.53 3.51 -27.29
CA GLU A 90 9.75 2.08 -27.57
C GLU A 90 11.14 1.62 -27.11
N GLU A 91 12.19 2.39 -27.41
CA GLU A 91 13.57 2.17 -26.94
C GLU A 91 13.68 2.22 -25.40
N ARG A 92 12.89 3.08 -24.74
CA ARG A 92 12.85 3.16 -23.26
C ARG A 92 11.99 2.09 -22.59
N LEU A 93 11.09 1.45 -23.34
CA LEU A 93 10.22 0.37 -22.90
C LEU A 93 10.71 -1.02 -23.36
N SER A 94 11.88 -1.09 -24.01
CA SER A 94 12.46 -2.30 -24.61
C SER A 94 11.52 -3.01 -25.60
N ILE A 95 10.64 -2.25 -26.27
CA ILE A 95 9.75 -2.77 -27.31
C ILE A 95 10.54 -2.83 -28.62
N VAL A 96 11.17 -3.97 -28.88
CA VAL A 96 11.85 -4.22 -30.15
C VAL A 96 10.80 -4.37 -31.25
N ALA A 97 10.87 -3.53 -32.28
CA ALA A 97 10.07 -3.69 -33.49
C ALA A 97 10.59 -4.89 -34.28
N ASP A 98 9.86 -6.00 -34.21
CA ASP A 98 10.18 -7.23 -34.93
C ASP A 98 10.00 -7.00 -36.44
N GLY A 99 11.10 -7.05 -37.20
CA GLY A 99 11.16 -6.67 -38.60
C GLY A 99 12.01 -7.65 -39.41
N ASP A 100 11.38 -8.32 -40.36
CA ASP A 100 11.93 -9.32 -41.29
C ASP A 100 12.51 -10.62 -40.67
N MET A 101 11.62 -11.45 -40.15
CA MET A 101 11.82 -12.91 -40.07
C MET A 101 11.46 -13.56 -41.43
N ASP A 102 12.44 -13.63 -42.33
CA ASP A 102 12.32 -14.35 -43.60
C ASP A 102 12.26 -15.88 -43.38
N PHE A 103 11.23 -16.53 -43.89
CA PHE A 103 10.90 -17.92 -43.58
C PHE A 103 11.49 -18.89 -44.62
N GLY A 104 12.82 -19.02 -44.69
CA GLY A 104 13.42 -20.17 -45.37
C GLY A 104 14.89 -20.10 -45.81
N ALA A 105 15.81 -20.51 -44.94
CA ALA A 105 17.08 -21.11 -45.37
C ALA A 105 17.63 -22.12 -44.34
N VAL A 106 17.58 -23.41 -44.67
CA VAL A 106 18.27 -24.49 -43.93
C VAL A 106 19.72 -24.54 -44.43
N GLY A 107 20.74 -24.40 -43.55
CA GLY A 107 22.12 -24.17 -44.01
C GLY A 107 23.30 -24.31 -43.04
N MET A 108 23.28 -25.31 -42.14
CA MET A 108 24.44 -26.07 -41.58
C MET A 108 25.83 -25.40 -41.27
N PHE A 109 26.29 -25.62 -40.01
CA PHE A 109 27.69 -25.60 -39.50
C PHE A 109 28.41 -24.22 -39.41
N SER A 110 29.25 -23.88 -38.42
CA SER A 110 29.83 -24.55 -37.23
C SER A 110 30.55 -23.49 -36.34
N ALA A 111 31.00 -23.68 -35.08
CA ALA A 111 30.88 -24.75 -34.07
C ALA A 111 31.41 -24.27 -32.68
N VAL A 112 31.13 -25.03 -31.60
CA VAL A 112 31.75 -25.04 -30.24
C VAL A 112 31.91 -23.69 -29.50
N SER A 113 31.03 -23.47 -28.52
CA SER A 113 31.43 -23.46 -27.11
C SER A 113 30.32 -24.11 -26.28
N GLU A 114 30.64 -25.18 -25.56
CA GLU A 114 29.66 -26.01 -24.86
C GLU A 114 29.33 -25.49 -23.45
N GLN A 115 28.20 -25.95 -22.91
CA GLN A 115 27.80 -25.89 -21.49
C GLN A 115 27.37 -24.53 -20.93
N SER A 116 26.17 -24.09 -21.32
CA SER A 116 25.16 -23.79 -20.30
C SER A 116 24.10 -24.89 -20.38
N PRO A 117 23.79 -25.63 -19.30
CA PRO A 117 22.67 -26.56 -19.31
C PRO A 117 21.37 -25.75 -19.40
N GLU A 118 20.41 -26.19 -20.21
CA GLU A 118 19.00 -25.86 -19.94
C GLU A 118 18.65 -26.50 -18.58
N PRO A 119 18.23 -25.71 -17.57
CA PRO A 119 17.84 -26.30 -16.29
C PRO A 119 16.49 -27.00 -16.45
N ALA A 120 16.47 -28.30 -16.20
CA ALA A 120 15.20 -29.00 -16.00
C ALA A 120 14.42 -28.33 -14.83
N PRO A 121 13.09 -28.22 -14.92
CA PRO A 121 12.29 -27.56 -13.89
C PRO A 121 12.16 -28.46 -12.65
N ASP A 122 13.19 -28.46 -11.81
CA ASP A 122 13.31 -29.28 -10.60
C ASP A 122 12.42 -28.77 -9.44
N GLY A 123 11.10 -28.80 -9.65
CA GLY A 123 10.09 -28.74 -8.58
C GLY A 123 9.25 -27.45 -8.51
N PRO A 124 8.28 -27.42 -7.57
CA PRO A 124 7.25 -26.38 -7.52
C PRO A 124 7.77 -24.94 -7.35
N LEU A 125 8.86 -24.77 -6.59
CA LEU A 125 9.53 -23.48 -6.41
C LEU A 125 10.00 -22.90 -7.74
N TRP A 126 10.71 -23.70 -8.55
CA TRP A 126 11.24 -23.29 -9.85
C TRP A 126 10.14 -22.97 -10.88
N ASN A 127 9.00 -23.67 -10.82
CA ASN A 127 7.84 -23.33 -11.63
C ASN A 127 7.30 -21.91 -11.33
N ALA A 128 7.24 -21.50 -10.06
CA ALA A 128 6.81 -20.16 -9.69
C ALA A 128 7.85 -19.09 -10.08
N ILE A 129 9.15 -19.40 -10.01
CA ILE A 129 10.24 -18.50 -10.42
C ILE A 129 10.17 -18.19 -11.92
N VAL A 130 9.94 -19.20 -12.77
CA VAL A 130 9.81 -19.02 -14.23
C VAL A 130 8.63 -18.09 -14.59
N LEU A 131 7.54 -18.13 -13.83
CA LEU A 131 6.42 -17.19 -14.00
C LEU A 131 6.81 -15.76 -13.59
N LEU A 132 7.47 -15.60 -12.44
CA LEU A 132 7.94 -14.28 -11.98
C LEU A 132 8.96 -13.63 -12.92
N GLN A 133 9.87 -14.42 -13.49
CA GLN A 133 10.81 -14.00 -14.53
C GLN A 133 10.07 -13.45 -15.76
N ARG A 134 9.11 -14.22 -16.30
CA ARG A 134 8.33 -13.84 -17.48
C ARG A 134 7.52 -12.56 -17.26
N CYS A 135 6.99 -12.36 -16.06
CA CYS A 135 6.28 -11.15 -15.69
C CYS A 135 7.19 -9.96 -15.31
N SER A 136 8.52 -10.13 -15.28
CA SER A 136 9.48 -9.11 -14.85
C SER A 136 10.69 -8.95 -15.80
N PRO A 137 10.48 -8.76 -17.12
CA PRO A 137 11.56 -8.75 -18.12
C PRO A 137 12.57 -7.59 -17.97
N ALA A 138 12.21 -6.52 -17.23
CA ALA A 138 13.08 -5.39 -16.95
C ALA A 138 14.10 -5.65 -15.82
N VAL A 139 14.01 -6.80 -15.13
CA VAL A 139 14.84 -7.12 -13.96
C VAL A 139 16.07 -7.93 -14.40
N PRO A 140 17.30 -7.63 -13.91
CA PRO A 140 18.51 -8.30 -14.38
C PRO A 140 18.48 -9.83 -14.22
N PRO A 141 18.99 -10.60 -15.19
CA PRO A 141 18.98 -12.06 -15.12
C PRO A 141 19.78 -12.62 -13.93
N SER A 142 20.74 -11.85 -13.40
CA SER A 142 21.62 -12.23 -12.29
C SER A 142 20.89 -12.48 -10.97
N ILE A 143 19.74 -11.85 -10.70
CA ILE A 143 19.03 -12.06 -9.42
C ILE A 143 18.39 -13.45 -9.32
N TRP A 144 18.26 -14.16 -10.44
CA TRP A 144 17.60 -15.46 -10.54
C TRP A 144 18.55 -16.65 -10.44
N GLN A 145 19.80 -16.42 -10.02
CA GLN A 145 20.77 -17.49 -9.77
C GLN A 145 20.23 -18.47 -8.72
N ARG A 146 20.45 -19.78 -8.97
CA ARG A 146 19.92 -20.88 -8.15
C ARG A 146 20.29 -20.73 -6.68
N ASP A 147 21.58 -20.52 -6.41
CA ASP A 147 22.12 -20.37 -5.06
C ASP A 147 21.52 -19.15 -4.34
N THR A 148 21.32 -18.03 -5.05
CA THR A 148 20.70 -16.81 -4.51
C THR A 148 19.26 -17.05 -4.08
N ILE A 149 18.45 -17.69 -4.94
CA ILE A 149 17.04 -17.94 -4.65
C ILE A 149 16.86 -19.00 -3.56
N GLU A 150 17.62 -20.10 -3.59
CA GLU A 150 17.56 -21.13 -2.56
C GLU A 150 18.07 -20.59 -1.20
N SER A 151 19.10 -19.74 -1.18
CA SER A 151 19.55 -19.01 0.02
C SER A 151 18.47 -18.08 0.58
N LEU A 152 17.87 -17.23 -0.27
CA LEU A 152 16.79 -16.33 0.14
C LEU A 152 15.59 -17.10 0.71
N TRP A 153 15.12 -18.12 -0.02
CA TRP A 153 13.99 -18.96 0.38
C TRP A 153 14.24 -19.65 1.72
N SER A 154 15.40 -20.28 1.90
CA SER A 154 15.75 -20.97 3.15
C SER A 154 15.85 -20.01 4.34
N SER A 155 16.37 -18.79 4.13
CA SER A 155 16.56 -17.79 5.19
C SER A 155 15.29 -17.09 5.68
N PHE A 156 14.15 -17.30 5.00
CA PHE A 156 12.90 -16.57 5.28
C PHE A 156 12.46 -16.64 6.75
N HIS A 157 12.41 -17.85 7.33
CA HIS A 157 11.96 -18.05 8.72
C HIS A 157 12.96 -17.63 9.79
N ASP A 158 14.16 -17.20 9.40
CA ASP A 158 15.18 -16.65 10.29
C ASP A 158 15.22 -15.11 10.18
N ARG A 159 14.81 -14.56 9.03
CA ARG A 159 14.65 -13.12 8.76
C ARG A 159 13.23 -12.60 9.02
N MET A 160 12.27 -13.51 9.23
CA MET A 160 10.89 -13.21 9.60
C MET A 160 10.63 -13.57 11.08
N PRO A 161 10.49 -12.59 11.99
CA PRO A 161 9.89 -12.80 13.30
C PRO A 161 8.41 -13.20 13.20
N GLY A 162 7.92 -13.95 14.19
CA GLY A 162 6.59 -14.57 14.17
C GLY A 162 5.44 -13.58 13.93
N LEU A 163 4.57 -13.91 12.98
CA LEU A 163 3.31 -13.21 12.77
C LEU A 163 2.33 -13.66 13.85
N HIS A 164 1.76 -12.74 14.62
CA HIS A 164 0.85 -13.13 15.71
C HIS A 164 -0.44 -13.81 15.21
N PHE A 165 -0.89 -13.47 13.99
CA PHE A 165 -1.98 -14.18 13.33
C PHE A 165 -1.52 -15.53 12.74
N MET A 166 -0.23 -15.73 12.47
CA MET A 166 0.35 -16.98 11.97
C MET A 166 1.60 -17.38 12.78
N PRO A 167 1.40 -17.81 14.05
CA PRO A 167 2.50 -18.05 14.99
C PRO A 167 3.34 -19.29 14.63
N ASP A 168 2.77 -20.20 13.84
CA ASP A 168 3.41 -21.44 13.41
C ASP A 168 4.29 -21.16 12.16
N LYS A 169 5.52 -21.71 12.09
CA LYS A 169 6.35 -21.66 10.88
C LYS A 169 5.73 -22.51 9.76
N GLN A 170 4.77 -21.94 9.02
CA GLN A 170 4.16 -22.60 7.86
C GLN A 170 5.20 -22.82 6.75
N THR A 171 5.35 -24.09 6.34
CA THR A 171 6.24 -24.51 5.25
C THR A 171 5.45 -24.71 3.96
N PHE A 172 5.74 -23.91 2.94
CA PHE A 172 5.06 -24.00 1.64
C PHE A 172 5.84 -24.92 0.70
N SER A 173 5.29 -26.11 0.41
CA SER A 173 5.86 -27.03 -0.59
C SER A 173 5.58 -26.60 -2.03
N THR A 174 4.50 -25.84 -2.24
CA THR A 174 3.98 -25.36 -3.53
C THR A 174 3.75 -23.84 -3.50
N PRO A 175 4.80 -23.01 -3.42
CA PRO A 175 4.64 -21.57 -3.28
C PRO A 175 4.03 -20.93 -4.54
N GLN A 176 3.00 -20.10 -4.36
CA GLN A 176 2.44 -19.28 -5.43
C GLN A 176 3.32 -18.07 -5.74
N PRO A 177 3.29 -17.52 -6.97
CA PRO A 177 4.21 -16.46 -7.40
C PRO A 177 4.23 -15.22 -6.50
N ILE A 178 3.07 -14.74 -6.02
CA ILE A 178 3.00 -13.54 -5.17
C ILE A 178 3.55 -13.80 -3.77
N LEU A 179 3.25 -14.95 -3.17
CA LEU A 179 3.84 -15.33 -1.88
C LEU A 179 5.36 -15.47 -2.00
N LEU A 180 5.83 -16.13 -3.06
CA LEU A 180 7.26 -16.26 -3.34
C LEU A 180 7.93 -14.89 -3.52
N ALA A 181 7.35 -13.98 -4.31
CA ALA A 181 7.89 -12.64 -4.50
C ALA A 181 7.98 -11.85 -3.18
N SER A 182 6.95 -11.94 -2.32
CA SER A 182 6.97 -11.34 -0.98
C SER A 182 8.02 -11.96 -0.06
N ILE A 183 8.22 -13.29 -0.12
CA ILE A 183 9.25 -13.99 0.65
C ILE A 183 10.65 -13.59 0.19
N LEU A 184 10.90 -13.51 -1.12
CA LEU A 184 12.19 -13.09 -1.68
C LEU A 184 12.49 -11.62 -1.35
N TYR A 185 11.50 -10.73 -1.44
CA TYR A 185 11.63 -9.32 -1.04
C TYR A 185 11.86 -9.17 0.47
N CYS A 186 11.11 -9.88 1.32
CA CYS A 186 11.30 -9.89 2.78
C CYS A 186 12.71 -10.36 3.16
N SER A 187 13.15 -11.48 2.56
CA SER A 187 14.43 -12.09 2.86
C SER A 187 15.60 -11.25 2.35
N SER A 188 15.45 -10.58 1.20
CA SER A 188 16.50 -9.71 0.64
C SER A 188 16.59 -8.34 1.32
N SER A 189 15.45 -7.71 1.63
CA SER A 189 15.42 -6.42 2.35
C SER A 189 15.93 -6.50 3.79
N ARG A 190 16.11 -7.72 4.33
CA ARG A 190 16.71 -8.04 5.64
C ARG A 190 17.98 -8.88 5.54
N GLY A 191 18.57 -8.94 4.35
CA GLY A 191 19.80 -9.68 4.11
C GLY A 191 21.04 -8.96 4.66
N PRO A 192 22.20 -9.64 4.65
CA PRO A 192 23.49 -8.96 4.68
C PRO A 192 23.65 -8.01 3.47
N PRO A 193 24.61 -7.06 3.50
CA PRO A 193 24.68 -5.96 2.52
C PRO A 193 24.72 -6.40 1.04
N ASP A 194 25.40 -7.50 0.74
CA ASP A 194 25.47 -8.12 -0.60
C ASP A 194 24.10 -8.60 -1.11
N VAL A 195 23.24 -9.07 -0.21
CA VAL A 195 21.88 -9.50 -0.51
C VAL A 195 20.89 -8.31 -0.49
N LEU A 196 21.22 -7.24 0.23
CA LEU A 196 20.44 -6.00 0.24
C LEU A 196 20.47 -5.28 -1.12
N GLU A 197 21.60 -5.35 -1.84
CA GLU A 197 21.78 -4.73 -3.18
C GLU A 197 20.79 -5.24 -4.24
N ILE A 198 20.26 -6.46 -4.06
CA ILE A 198 19.27 -7.09 -4.97
C ILE A 198 17.81 -6.96 -4.47
N ALA A 199 17.57 -6.36 -3.30
CA ALA A 199 16.23 -6.18 -2.75
C ALA A 199 15.32 -5.23 -3.56
N PRO A 200 15.78 -4.09 -4.13
CA PRO A 200 14.96 -3.25 -5.02
C PRO A 200 14.44 -3.98 -6.27
N GLN A 201 15.20 -4.96 -6.75
CA GLN A 201 14.87 -5.79 -7.90
C GLN A 201 13.77 -6.79 -7.51
N PHE A 202 13.86 -7.44 -6.35
CA PHE A 202 12.75 -8.26 -5.82
C PHE A 202 11.51 -7.44 -5.44
N PHE A 203 11.67 -6.19 -5.01
CA PHE A 203 10.54 -5.26 -4.85
C PHE A 203 9.83 -5.01 -6.19
N THR A 204 10.60 -4.80 -7.26
CA THR A 204 10.05 -4.65 -8.62
C THR A 204 9.31 -5.92 -9.07
N VAL A 205 9.86 -7.10 -8.82
CA VAL A 205 9.20 -8.40 -9.07
C VAL A 205 7.88 -8.51 -8.29
N LEU A 206 7.87 -8.13 -7.01
CA LEU A 206 6.67 -8.13 -6.16
C LEU A 206 5.59 -7.18 -6.69
N CYS A 207 5.94 -5.95 -7.05
CA CYS A 207 5.00 -5.00 -7.64
C CYS A 207 4.43 -5.52 -8.98
N ASN A 208 5.27 -6.11 -9.85
CA ASN A 208 4.82 -6.73 -11.10
C ASN A 208 3.85 -7.89 -10.84
N ALA A 209 4.16 -8.76 -9.87
CA ALA A 209 3.33 -9.91 -9.51
C ALA A 209 1.97 -9.48 -8.92
N ILE A 210 1.93 -8.46 -8.06
CA ILE A 210 0.66 -7.89 -7.56
C ILE A 210 -0.12 -7.24 -8.72
N ALA A 211 0.55 -6.53 -9.64
CA ALA A 211 -0.11 -5.91 -10.79
C ALA A 211 -0.79 -6.93 -11.71
N GLN A 212 -0.25 -8.16 -11.82
CA GLN A 212 -0.88 -9.25 -12.58
C GLN A 212 -2.30 -9.61 -12.10
N LEU A 213 -2.63 -9.39 -10.82
CA LEU A 213 -3.99 -9.60 -10.28
C LEU A 213 -5.03 -8.66 -10.92
N SER A 214 -4.60 -7.56 -11.53
CA SER A 214 -5.46 -6.60 -12.24
C SER A 214 -5.55 -6.87 -13.75
N ILE A 215 -4.83 -7.87 -14.27
CA ILE A 215 -4.74 -8.18 -15.70
C ILE A 215 -5.63 -9.40 -16.01
N PRO A 216 -6.68 -9.25 -16.85
CA PRO A 216 -7.54 -10.36 -17.26
C PRO A 216 -6.72 -11.50 -17.89
N SER A 217 -6.97 -12.73 -17.45
CA SER A 217 -6.32 -13.94 -17.96
C SER A 217 -4.79 -13.99 -17.78
N SER A 218 -4.22 -13.23 -16.83
CA SER A 218 -2.80 -13.35 -16.47
C SER A 218 -2.48 -14.73 -15.88
N GLU A 219 -1.30 -15.29 -16.18
CA GLU A 219 -0.82 -16.56 -15.62
C GLU A 219 -0.66 -16.53 -14.09
N ILE A 220 -0.37 -15.36 -13.50
CA ILE A 220 -0.29 -15.19 -12.04
C ILE A 220 -1.68 -14.89 -11.44
N GLY A 221 -2.50 -14.13 -12.16
CA GLY A 221 -3.83 -13.69 -11.71
C GLY A 221 -4.96 -14.71 -11.93
N THR A 222 -4.74 -15.76 -12.71
CA THR A 222 -5.76 -16.77 -13.01
C THR A 222 -5.63 -17.94 -12.02
N PRO A 223 -6.67 -18.24 -11.23
CA PRO A 223 -6.64 -19.37 -10.30
C PRO A 223 -6.73 -20.71 -11.07
N ARG A 224 -6.27 -21.79 -10.45
CA ARG A 224 -6.21 -23.14 -11.07
C ARG A 224 -7.59 -23.81 -11.20
N GLU A 225 -7.66 -24.93 -11.91
CA GLU A 225 -8.94 -25.51 -12.36
C GLU A 225 -9.79 -26.17 -11.26
N SER A 226 -9.21 -26.66 -10.16
CA SER A 226 -9.97 -27.33 -9.08
C SER A 226 -10.19 -26.40 -7.88
N THR A 227 -11.36 -26.45 -7.25
CA THR A 227 -11.75 -25.55 -6.13
C THR A 227 -10.71 -25.49 -5.02
N VAL A 228 -10.19 -26.64 -4.57
CA VAL A 228 -9.13 -26.74 -3.55
C VAL A 228 -7.87 -25.98 -3.98
N SER A 229 -7.49 -26.05 -5.26
CA SER A 229 -6.34 -25.31 -5.79
C SER A 229 -6.60 -23.81 -5.98
N GLN A 230 -7.86 -23.38 -6.05
CA GLN A 230 -8.25 -21.97 -6.05
C GLN A 230 -8.20 -21.39 -4.62
N GLU A 231 -8.70 -22.15 -3.64
CA GLU A 231 -8.62 -21.82 -2.22
C GLU A 231 -7.15 -21.69 -1.77
N GLU A 232 -6.29 -22.67 -2.08
CA GLU A 232 -4.84 -22.61 -1.80
C GLU A 232 -4.18 -21.41 -2.51
N TRP A 233 -4.49 -21.19 -3.79
CA TRP A 233 -3.95 -20.08 -4.56
C TRP A 233 -4.29 -18.72 -3.94
N ALA A 234 -5.56 -18.54 -3.55
CA ALA A 234 -6.04 -17.30 -2.96
C ALA A 234 -5.47 -17.10 -1.55
N PHE A 235 -5.41 -18.14 -0.72
CA PHE A 235 -4.82 -18.08 0.62
C PHE A 235 -3.36 -17.59 0.55
N GLN A 236 -2.53 -18.25 -0.27
CA GLN A 236 -1.13 -17.87 -0.43
C GLN A 236 -0.98 -16.47 -1.05
N THR A 237 -1.84 -16.09 -2.00
CA THR A 237 -1.82 -14.75 -2.62
C THR A 237 -2.16 -13.65 -1.61
N VAL A 238 -3.21 -13.83 -0.80
CA VAL A 238 -3.59 -12.87 0.23
C VAL A 238 -2.54 -12.80 1.34
N LEU A 239 -1.92 -13.92 1.72
CA LEU A 239 -0.76 -13.92 2.61
C LEU A 239 0.39 -13.09 2.03
N GLY A 240 0.76 -13.32 0.78
CA GLY A 240 1.79 -12.54 0.09
C GLY A 240 1.50 -11.02 0.10
N ILE A 241 0.23 -10.62 -0.08
CA ILE A 241 -0.22 -9.23 0.04
C ILE A 241 -0.05 -8.69 1.47
N VAL A 242 -0.42 -9.46 2.50
CA VAL A 242 -0.24 -9.06 3.91
C VAL A 242 1.24 -8.88 4.25
N LEU A 243 2.11 -9.79 3.77
CA LEU A 243 3.57 -9.67 3.96
C LEU A 243 4.13 -8.43 3.24
N ALA A 244 3.66 -8.15 2.02
CA ALA A 244 4.03 -6.94 1.29
C ALA A 244 3.59 -5.67 2.04
N GLY A 245 2.38 -5.68 2.62
CA GLY A 245 1.85 -4.57 3.41
C GLY A 245 2.75 -4.19 4.59
N LEU A 246 2.99 -5.14 5.51
CA LEU A 246 3.80 -4.93 6.72
C LEU A 246 5.22 -4.38 6.46
N LEU A 247 5.78 -4.64 5.27
CA LEU A 247 7.10 -4.18 4.82
C LEU A 247 7.09 -2.85 4.06
N THR A 248 5.91 -2.33 3.71
CA THR A 248 5.78 -1.16 2.80
C THR A 248 4.92 -0.03 3.34
N GLU A 249 4.19 -0.22 4.45
CA GLU A 249 3.48 0.85 5.15
C GLU A 249 4.36 2.07 5.42
N GLY A 250 3.76 3.26 5.35
CA GLY A 250 4.47 4.54 5.33
C GLY A 250 5.25 4.79 4.03
N ASN A 251 6.11 3.86 3.62
CA ASN A 251 7.02 4.07 2.49
C ASN A 251 6.32 4.06 1.12
N ILE A 252 5.31 3.20 0.94
CA ILE A 252 4.52 3.05 -0.29
C ILE A 252 3.07 3.46 -0.02
N LYS A 253 2.52 4.31 -0.89
CA LYS A 253 1.14 4.81 -0.75
C LYS A 253 0.11 3.82 -1.30
N GLU A 254 0.52 3.06 -2.29
CA GLU A 254 -0.29 2.09 -3.02
C GLU A 254 -0.64 0.84 -2.18
N THR A 255 -0.04 0.65 -1.01
CA THR A 255 -0.32 -0.44 -0.07
C THR A 255 -1.81 -0.54 0.27
N GLY A 256 -2.53 0.58 0.41
CA GLY A 256 -3.99 0.61 0.57
C GLY A 256 -4.76 -0.06 -0.58
N ASN A 257 -4.26 0.01 -1.80
CA ASN A 257 -4.86 -0.69 -2.95
C ASN A 257 -4.58 -2.20 -2.88
N TRP A 258 -3.40 -2.61 -2.41
CA TRP A 258 -3.04 -4.02 -2.27
C TRP A 258 -3.92 -4.70 -1.20
N ILE A 259 -4.15 -4.03 -0.08
CA ILE A 259 -5.10 -4.43 0.97
C ILE A 259 -6.51 -4.65 0.39
N ALA A 260 -7.00 -3.70 -0.42
CA ALA A 260 -8.30 -3.83 -1.08
C ALA A 260 -8.38 -5.05 -2.03
N ILE A 261 -7.31 -5.34 -2.77
CA ILE A 261 -7.21 -6.52 -3.64
C ILE A 261 -7.22 -7.81 -2.80
N GLY A 262 -6.40 -7.88 -1.75
CA GLY A 262 -6.33 -9.05 -0.86
C GLY A 262 -7.67 -9.35 -0.20
N TYR A 263 -8.38 -8.32 0.25
CA TYR A 263 -9.72 -8.47 0.80
C TYR A 263 -10.72 -8.98 -0.23
N ARG A 264 -10.67 -8.46 -1.47
CA ARG A 264 -11.56 -8.93 -2.53
C ARG A 264 -11.34 -10.41 -2.85
N LEU A 265 -10.08 -10.83 -2.99
CA LEU A 265 -9.73 -12.24 -3.18
C LEU A 265 -10.22 -13.11 -2.02
N MET A 266 -10.06 -12.66 -0.78
CA MET A 266 -10.57 -13.38 0.39
C MET A 266 -12.09 -13.55 0.35
N LEU A 267 -12.86 -12.57 -0.11
CA LEU A 267 -14.32 -12.72 -0.25
C LEU A 267 -14.73 -13.67 -1.38
N ASP A 268 -13.95 -13.74 -2.46
CA ASP A 268 -14.27 -14.53 -3.65
C ASP A 268 -13.86 -16.01 -3.53
N TYR A 269 -12.84 -16.33 -2.73
CA TYR A 269 -12.26 -17.67 -2.64
C TYR A 269 -12.23 -18.28 -1.22
N CYS A 270 -12.79 -17.62 -0.20
CA CYS A 270 -12.92 -18.25 1.12
C CYS A 270 -13.92 -19.43 1.06
N PRO A 271 -13.57 -20.61 1.61
CA PRO A 271 -14.40 -21.82 1.49
C PRO A 271 -15.79 -21.63 2.12
N ALA A 272 -16.80 -22.21 1.48
CA ALA A 272 -18.19 -22.18 1.96
C ALA A 272 -18.46 -23.16 3.12
N HIS A 273 -17.54 -24.09 3.37
CA HIS A 273 -17.67 -25.16 4.36
C HIS A 273 -16.73 -24.91 5.54
N VAL A 274 -17.15 -25.31 6.76
CA VAL A 274 -16.32 -25.15 7.97
C VAL A 274 -15.51 -26.41 8.19
N ASP A 275 -14.21 -26.24 8.25
CA ASP A 275 -13.15 -27.25 8.36
C ASP A 275 -12.00 -26.72 9.25
N ASP A 276 -10.86 -27.41 9.27
CA ASP A 276 -9.69 -26.95 10.02
C ASP A 276 -8.99 -25.74 9.35
N THR A 277 -8.96 -25.66 8.01
CA THR A 277 -8.35 -24.51 7.28
C THR A 277 -9.13 -23.21 7.51
N SER A 278 -10.41 -23.29 7.84
CA SER A 278 -11.25 -22.16 8.27
C SER A 278 -10.64 -21.34 9.42
N ARG A 279 -9.81 -21.96 10.27
CA ARG A 279 -9.06 -21.24 11.33
C ARG A 279 -7.96 -20.37 10.75
N GLU A 280 -7.29 -20.83 9.70
CA GLU A 280 -6.23 -20.12 8.99
C GLU A 280 -6.81 -18.95 8.18
N TRP A 281 -7.95 -19.15 7.51
CA TRP A 281 -8.69 -18.06 6.85
C TRP A 281 -9.11 -16.95 7.83
N ARG A 282 -9.59 -17.30 9.03
CA ARG A 282 -9.87 -16.32 10.12
C ARG A 282 -8.63 -15.55 10.56
N LYS A 283 -7.53 -16.27 10.79
CA LYS A 283 -6.21 -15.67 11.10
C LYS A 283 -5.78 -14.70 10.01
N LEU A 284 -5.88 -15.09 8.73
CA LEU A 284 -5.49 -14.27 7.60
C LEU A 284 -6.39 -13.03 7.41
N PHE A 285 -7.70 -13.15 7.70
CA PHE A 285 -8.61 -11.98 7.78
C PHE A 285 -8.18 -11.02 8.89
N SER A 286 -7.80 -11.53 10.06
CA SER A 286 -7.25 -10.69 11.13
C SER A 286 -5.98 -9.97 10.68
N GLY A 287 -5.07 -10.66 9.99
CA GLY A 287 -3.83 -10.08 9.47
C GLY A 287 -4.09 -8.93 8.50
N ILE A 288 -4.97 -9.09 7.51
CA ILE A 288 -5.27 -8.00 6.56
C ILE A 288 -6.04 -6.83 7.21
N GLN A 289 -6.88 -7.10 8.21
CA GLN A 289 -7.57 -6.05 8.98
C GLN A 289 -6.59 -5.22 9.83
N ILE A 290 -5.53 -5.83 10.37
CA ILE A 290 -4.51 -5.15 11.16
C ILE A 290 -3.67 -4.21 10.28
N VAL A 291 -3.16 -4.69 9.14
CA VAL A 291 -2.43 -3.84 8.17
C VAL A 291 -3.32 -2.69 7.65
N ASP A 292 -4.62 -2.91 7.44
CA ASP A 292 -5.54 -1.83 7.06
C ASP A 292 -5.70 -0.76 8.14
N LEU A 293 -5.75 -1.15 9.43
CA LEU A 293 -5.85 -0.23 10.56
C LEU A 293 -4.52 0.50 10.84
N GLU A 294 -3.39 -0.22 10.79
CA GLU A 294 -2.04 0.32 10.94
C GLU A 294 -1.76 1.36 9.83
N HIS A 295 -1.92 0.98 8.55
CA HIS A 295 -1.88 1.91 7.42
C HIS A 295 -2.84 3.10 7.60
N SER A 296 -4.12 2.84 7.92
CA SER A 296 -5.13 3.90 8.02
C SER A 296 -4.87 4.89 9.17
N SER A 297 -4.25 4.44 10.26
CA SER A 297 -3.90 5.31 11.39
C SER A 297 -2.82 6.34 11.03
N ILE A 298 -1.77 5.92 10.32
CA ILE A 298 -0.64 6.75 9.87
C ILE A 298 -1.11 7.89 8.95
N TYR A 299 -2.14 7.62 8.14
CA TYR A 299 -2.71 8.55 7.15
C TYR A 299 -4.05 9.19 7.59
N LEU A 300 -4.58 8.87 8.77
CA LEU A 300 -5.93 9.24 9.23
C LEU A 300 -7.02 9.04 8.15
N SER A 301 -6.91 7.95 7.38
CA SER A 301 -7.81 7.55 6.30
C SER A 301 -8.86 6.56 6.77
N CYS A 302 -9.98 6.45 6.04
CA CYS A 302 -10.99 5.43 6.34
C CYS A 302 -10.41 4.03 6.08
N PRO A 303 -10.50 3.08 7.03
CA PRO A 303 -10.19 1.68 6.80
C PRO A 303 -11.02 1.10 5.64
N VAL A 304 -10.41 0.27 4.79
CA VAL A 304 -11.08 -0.40 3.67
C VAL A 304 -11.82 -1.66 4.14
N ILE A 305 -11.30 -2.32 5.17
CA ILE A 305 -11.83 -3.57 5.71
C ILE A 305 -12.96 -3.25 6.70
N PRO A 306 -14.12 -3.92 6.64
CA PRO A 306 -15.20 -3.72 7.60
C PRO A 306 -14.83 -4.25 8.99
N ILE A 307 -15.42 -3.66 10.03
CA ILE A 307 -15.27 -4.10 11.44
C ILE A 307 -15.60 -5.59 11.60
N GLU A 308 -16.75 -6.00 11.06
CA GLU A 308 -17.25 -7.37 11.14
C GLU A 308 -17.12 -8.06 9.78
N ALA A 309 -16.54 -9.26 9.77
CA ALA A 309 -16.41 -10.03 8.54
C ALA A 309 -17.80 -10.38 7.96
N PRO A 310 -18.03 -10.13 6.65
CA PRO A 310 -19.33 -10.37 6.04
C PRO A 310 -19.65 -11.88 5.95
N LEU A 311 -18.61 -12.71 5.78
CA LEU A 311 -18.73 -14.17 5.75
C LEU A 311 -18.67 -14.73 7.20
N PRO A 312 -19.66 -15.53 7.65
CA PRO A 312 -19.67 -16.08 9.01
C PRO A 312 -18.42 -16.88 9.39
N ILE A 313 -17.85 -17.62 8.43
CA ILE A 313 -16.63 -18.42 8.58
C ILE A 313 -15.41 -17.58 8.99
N LEU A 314 -15.35 -16.32 8.57
CA LEU A 314 -14.26 -15.37 8.85
C LEU A 314 -14.43 -14.62 10.18
N ARG A 315 -15.56 -14.78 10.89
CA ARG A 315 -15.82 -14.05 12.13
C ARG A 315 -14.99 -14.59 13.28
N MET A 316 -14.22 -13.71 13.92
CA MET A 316 -13.47 -14.03 15.13
C MET A 316 -14.37 -14.09 16.36
N SER A 317 -13.90 -14.75 17.42
CA SER A 317 -14.60 -14.80 18.70
C SER A 317 -14.65 -13.40 19.34
N PRO A 318 -15.78 -12.94 19.89
CA PRO A 318 -15.84 -11.71 20.69
C PRO A 318 -14.96 -11.72 21.94
N LEU A 319 -14.44 -12.88 22.35
CA LEU A 319 -13.50 -13.04 23.46
C LEU A 319 -12.03 -12.90 23.03
N ASP A 320 -11.76 -12.92 21.72
CA ASP A 320 -10.43 -12.76 21.15
C ASP A 320 -9.92 -11.32 21.35
N GLN A 321 -8.66 -11.21 21.77
CA GLN A 321 -8.08 -9.95 22.23
C GLN A 321 -7.64 -9.06 21.07
N LEU A 322 -7.16 -9.65 19.96
CA LEU A 322 -6.80 -8.92 18.75
C LEU A 322 -8.05 -8.46 18.01
N TYR A 323 -9.12 -9.26 18.03
CA TYR A 323 -10.42 -8.84 17.52
C TYR A 323 -10.99 -7.65 18.33
N LYS A 324 -10.91 -7.70 19.66
CA LYS A 324 -11.29 -6.57 20.54
C LYS A 324 -10.50 -5.32 20.21
N LEU A 325 -9.17 -5.40 20.14
CA LEU A 325 -8.31 -4.28 19.76
C LEU A 325 -8.69 -3.71 18.38
N SER A 326 -8.84 -4.58 17.37
CA SER A 326 -9.21 -4.18 16.00
C SER A 326 -10.55 -3.43 15.96
N ARG A 327 -11.55 -3.89 16.73
CA ARG A 327 -12.85 -3.20 16.86
C ARG A 327 -12.74 -1.83 17.52
N MET A 328 -11.99 -1.72 18.62
CA MET A 328 -11.74 -0.43 19.29
C MET A 328 -11.05 0.55 18.35
N MET A 329 -9.99 0.07 17.67
CA MET A 329 -9.22 0.87 16.72
C MET A 329 -10.06 1.37 15.54
N HIS A 330 -10.85 0.51 14.91
CA HIS A 330 -11.70 0.88 13.78
C HIS A 330 -12.78 1.92 14.19
N THR A 331 -13.41 1.69 15.34
CA THR A 331 -14.44 2.59 15.89
C THR A 331 -13.84 3.96 16.22
N GLY A 332 -12.71 3.99 16.95
CA GLY A 332 -12.01 5.21 17.33
C GLY A 332 -11.51 6.02 16.13
N LEU A 333 -10.81 5.36 15.18
CA LEU A 333 -10.33 6.01 13.96
C LEU A 333 -11.48 6.65 13.17
N SER A 334 -12.62 5.95 13.05
CA SER A 334 -13.78 6.43 12.30
C SER A 334 -14.31 7.80 12.76
N HIS A 335 -14.07 8.22 14.02
CA HIS A 335 -14.42 9.56 14.50
C HIS A 335 -13.51 10.69 13.98
N PHE A 336 -12.28 10.37 13.56
CA PHE A 336 -11.27 11.33 13.13
C PHE A 336 -10.99 11.32 11.62
N THR A 337 -11.28 10.20 10.94
CA THR A 337 -11.11 10.08 9.48
C THR A 337 -11.92 11.12 8.69
N GLY A 338 -11.37 11.55 7.55
CA GLY A 338 -12.02 12.52 6.67
C GLY A 338 -12.06 13.98 7.19
N ARG A 339 -11.71 14.24 8.46
CA ARG A 339 -11.69 15.60 9.06
C ARG A 339 -10.56 16.50 8.56
N ARG A 340 -9.66 15.96 7.72
CA ARG A 340 -8.47 16.63 7.17
C ARG A 340 -7.48 17.14 8.22
N LEU A 341 -7.36 16.42 9.34
CA LEU A 341 -6.29 16.62 10.31
C LEU A 341 -4.94 16.29 9.65
N PRO A 342 -3.87 17.06 9.93
CA PRO A 342 -2.51 16.61 9.65
C PRO A 342 -2.24 15.26 10.32
N THR A 343 -1.51 14.39 9.65
CA THR A 343 -1.33 12.99 10.05
C THR A 343 0.05 12.78 10.68
N ILE A 344 0.26 11.69 11.41
CA ILE A 344 1.60 11.35 11.95
C ILE A 344 2.61 11.24 10.80
N TRP A 345 2.22 10.67 9.66
CA TRP A 345 3.09 10.61 8.47
C TRP A 345 3.56 11.97 7.97
N SER A 346 2.71 13.00 8.04
CA SER A 346 3.07 14.33 7.54
C SER A 346 4.26 14.96 8.29
N CYS A 347 4.56 14.49 9.51
CA CYS A 347 5.74 14.90 10.27
C CYS A 347 7.07 14.32 9.74
N PHE A 348 7.02 13.30 8.86
CA PHE A 348 8.16 12.59 8.27
C PHE A 348 8.31 12.83 6.76
N GLN A 349 7.44 13.63 6.15
CA GLN A 349 7.53 13.96 4.72
C GLN A 349 8.32 15.25 4.52
N GLU A 350 9.32 15.22 3.64
CA GLU A 350 10.00 16.41 3.12
C GLU A 350 9.04 17.23 2.25
N SER A 351 8.17 17.99 2.90
CA SER A 351 7.27 18.93 2.27
C SER A 351 6.95 20.03 3.26
N SER A 352 7.68 21.14 3.13
CA SER A 352 7.38 22.43 3.75
C SER A 352 6.11 23.06 3.13
N LEU A 353 5.02 22.29 3.10
CA LEU A 353 3.68 22.78 2.85
C LEU A 353 3.19 23.37 4.16
N SER A 354 3.39 24.69 4.31
CA SER A 354 2.72 25.47 5.33
C SER A 354 1.22 25.21 5.23
N TYR A 355 0.66 24.43 6.17
CA TYR A 355 -0.73 24.01 6.20
C TYR A 355 -1.67 25.19 6.54
N HIS A 356 -1.75 26.17 5.63
CA HIS A 356 -2.66 27.33 5.71
C HIS A 356 -4.11 26.97 5.27
N GLY A 357 -4.45 25.69 5.23
CA GLY A 357 -5.72 25.16 4.74
C GLY A 357 -6.72 24.81 5.83
N SER A 358 -7.21 25.82 6.58
CA SER A 358 -8.41 25.72 7.45
C SER A 358 -8.50 24.43 8.29
N ALA A 359 -7.54 24.22 9.20
CA ALA A 359 -7.58 23.11 10.14
C ALA A 359 -8.91 23.10 10.92
N THR A 360 -9.56 21.94 10.99
CA THR A 360 -10.68 21.71 11.90
C THR A 360 -10.17 21.85 13.33
N SER A 361 -10.62 22.89 14.03
CA SER A 361 -10.17 23.20 15.39
C SER A 361 -10.53 22.06 16.34
N PHE A 362 -9.57 21.62 17.16
CA PHE A 362 -9.78 20.71 18.28
C PHE A 362 -10.94 21.20 19.16
N THR A 363 -11.92 20.33 19.42
CA THR A 363 -13.08 20.63 20.27
C THR A 363 -13.01 19.88 21.61
N ALA A 364 -13.77 20.33 22.60
CA ALA A 364 -13.92 19.60 23.86
C ALA A 364 -14.47 18.18 23.67
N ILE A 365 -15.30 17.95 22.63
CA ILE A 365 -15.82 16.63 22.27
C ILE A 365 -14.67 15.71 21.80
N ASP A 366 -13.73 16.25 21.00
CA ASP A 366 -12.56 15.49 20.55
C ASP A 366 -11.68 15.06 21.72
N GLY A 367 -11.45 15.97 22.69
CA GLY A 367 -10.73 15.65 23.93
C GLY A 367 -11.41 14.57 24.79
N ILE A 368 -12.75 14.57 24.85
CA ILE A 368 -13.51 13.52 25.54
C ILE A 368 -13.38 12.17 24.81
N LEU A 369 -13.52 12.15 23.47
CA LEU A 369 -13.40 10.93 22.67
C LEU A 369 -12.00 10.31 22.76
N ILE A 370 -10.94 11.12 22.74
CA ILE A 370 -9.55 10.66 22.89
C ILE A 370 -9.33 10.03 24.27
N LYS A 371 -9.82 10.67 25.34
CA LYS A 371 -9.68 10.15 26.71
C LYS A 371 -10.49 8.88 26.96
N ASP A 372 -11.72 8.81 26.43
CA ASP A 372 -12.54 7.61 26.52
C ASP A 372 -11.90 6.44 25.76
N TRP A 373 -11.36 6.68 24.56
CA TRP A 373 -10.68 5.64 23.77
C TRP A 373 -9.36 5.20 24.41
N ALA A 374 -8.56 6.12 24.97
CA ALA A 374 -7.37 5.76 25.75
C ALA A 374 -7.77 4.89 26.96
N LYS A 375 -8.85 5.25 27.67
CA LYS A 375 -9.39 4.44 28.77
C LYS A 375 -9.88 3.05 28.30
N GLN A 376 -10.46 2.92 27.11
CA GLN A 376 -10.85 1.60 26.57
C GLN A 376 -9.62 0.70 26.32
N LEU A 377 -8.49 1.26 25.89
CA LEU A 377 -7.22 0.53 25.75
C LEU A 377 -6.65 0.11 27.12
N ASP A 378 -6.74 1.00 28.11
CA ASP A 378 -6.36 0.75 29.50
C ASP A 378 -7.21 -0.42 30.06
N ASP A 379 -8.54 -0.32 30.03
CA ASP A 379 -9.46 -1.35 30.50
C ASP A 379 -9.24 -2.70 29.77
N TRP A 380 -8.90 -2.68 28.47
CA TRP A 380 -8.54 -3.88 27.68
C TRP A 380 -7.26 -4.58 28.17
N LEU A 381 -6.19 -3.83 28.44
CA LEU A 381 -4.95 -4.40 28.98
C LEU A 381 -5.17 -4.99 30.39
N GLN A 382 -6.05 -4.38 31.19
CA GLN A 382 -6.46 -4.90 32.50
C GLN A 382 -7.22 -6.24 32.34
N GLU A 383 -8.17 -6.33 31.40
CA GLU A 383 -8.90 -7.57 31.11
C GLU A 383 -7.96 -8.70 30.66
N PHE A 384 -6.97 -8.39 29.82
CA PHE A 384 -5.98 -9.37 29.37
C PHE A 384 -5.17 -9.94 30.53
N LYS A 385 -4.61 -9.07 31.38
CA LYS A 385 -3.83 -9.49 32.57
C LYS A 385 -4.66 -10.33 33.54
N GLY A 386 -5.94 -9.98 33.75
CA GLY A 386 -6.84 -10.73 34.62
C GLY A 386 -7.23 -12.13 34.10
N LYS A 387 -6.90 -12.47 32.85
CA LYS A 387 -7.21 -13.77 32.22
C LYS A 387 -6.02 -14.72 32.10
N MET A 388 -4.79 -14.23 32.26
CA MET A 388 -3.59 -15.06 32.21
C MET A 388 -3.40 -15.81 33.52
N THR A 389 -3.69 -17.11 33.52
CA THR A 389 -3.42 -18.01 34.67
C THR A 389 -1.96 -18.50 34.67
N GLU A 390 -1.35 -18.61 33.50
CA GLU A 390 0.07 -18.90 33.25
C GLU A 390 0.53 -17.89 32.18
N PRO A 391 1.64 -17.15 32.37
CA PRO A 391 2.09 -16.17 31.39
C PRO A 391 2.83 -16.84 30.22
N ASP A 392 2.17 -16.93 29.07
CA ASP A 392 2.91 -17.06 27.81
C ASP A 392 3.62 -15.73 27.52
N ASP A 393 4.95 -15.72 27.68
CA ASP A 393 5.80 -14.54 27.55
C ASP A 393 5.70 -13.90 26.16
N GLN A 394 5.51 -14.70 25.11
CA GLN A 394 5.47 -14.20 23.73
C GLN A 394 4.17 -13.44 23.41
N SER A 395 3.01 -14.00 23.74
CA SER A 395 1.74 -13.26 23.60
C SER A 395 1.63 -12.09 24.58
N SER A 396 2.23 -12.19 25.77
CA SER A 396 2.26 -11.09 26.75
C SER A 396 3.06 -9.89 26.23
N LYS A 397 4.25 -10.11 25.66
CA LYS A 397 5.06 -9.07 25.01
C LYS A 397 4.33 -8.43 23.83
N LEU A 398 3.73 -9.23 22.96
CA LEU A 398 2.93 -8.74 21.84
C LEU A 398 1.78 -7.83 22.29
N VAL A 399 0.96 -8.28 23.24
CA VAL A 399 -0.19 -7.49 23.71
C VAL A 399 0.26 -6.20 24.38
N LEU A 400 1.36 -6.23 25.14
CA LEU A 400 1.96 -5.02 25.71
C LEU A 400 2.45 -4.06 24.62
N ARG A 401 3.16 -4.54 23.60
CA ARG A 401 3.57 -3.72 22.44
C ARG A 401 2.36 -3.05 21.79
N GLN A 402 1.37 -3.87 21.47
CA GLN A 402 0.15 -3.42 20.79
C GLN A 402 -0.61 -2.38 21.61
N TYR A 403 -0.73 -2.55 22.93
CA TYR A 403 -1.27 -1.54 23.84
C TYR A 403 -0.46 -0.23 23.81
N VAL A 404 0.86 -0.30 24.03
CA VAL A 404 1.71 0.90 24.20
C VAL A 404 1.69 1.77 22.94
N LEU A 405 1.87 1.16 21.77
CA LEU A 405 1.90 1.88 20.49
C LEU A 405 0.54 2.48 20.13
N HIS A 406 -0.56 1.73 20.31
CA HIS A 406 -1.91 2.23 20.06
C HIS A 406 -2.35 3.32 21.05
N ARG A 407 -1.94 3.24 22.32
CA ARG A 407 -2.21 4.30 23.30
C ARG A 407 -1.52 5.60 22.93
N LEU A 408 -0.26 5.54 22.49
CA LEU A 408 0.48 6.71 21.98
C LEU A 408 -0.21 7.30 20.73
N LEU A 409 -0.64 6.46 19.80
CA LEU A 409 -1.40 6.90 18.62
C LEU A 409 -2.64 7.69 19.05
N VAL A 410 -3.49 7.13 19.92
CA VAL A 410 -4.75 7.75 20.37
C VAL A 410 -4.52 9.12 21.01
N LEU A 411 -3.58 9.22 21.95
CA LEU A 411 -3.27 10.49 22.62
C LEU A 411 -2.62 11.53 21.69
N SER A 412 -1.95 11.09 20.62
CA SER A 412 -1.24 11.98 19.70
C SER A 412 -2.03 12.38 18.45
N ILE A 413 -3.30 11.98 18.28
CA ILE A 413 -4.12 12.28 17.07
C ILE A 413 -4.12 13.76 16.67
N TYR A 414 -4.23 14.67 17.65
CA TYR A 414 -4.19 16.12 17.38
C TYR A 414 -2.80 16.75 17.54
N HIS A 415 -1.78 16.00 17.94
CA HIS A 415 -0.43 16.55 18.12
C HIS A 415 0.15 17.09 16.79
N PRO A 416 0.04 16.40 15.62
CA PRO A 416 0.42 16.99 14.33
C PRO A 416 -0.40 18.24 13.98
N ALA A 417 -1.70 18.24 14.30
CA ALA A 417 -2.58 19.40 14.08
C ALA A 417 -2.22 20.62 14.95
N ARG A 418 -1.57 20.40 16.10
CA ARG A 418 -1.01 21.42 17.00
C ARG A 418 0.45 21.74 16.63
N SER A 419 0.79 21.65 15.34
CA SER A 419 2.13 21.82 14.75
C SER A 419 3.20 20.84 15.28
N GLY A 420 2.79 19.73 15.91
CA GLY A 420 3.70 18.85 16.63
C GLY A 420 4.42 19.57 17.77
N ASN A 421 3.77 20.52 18.46
CA ASN A 421 4.33 21.28 19.58
C ASN A 421 3.58 20.99 20.88
N LEU A 422 4.25 20.33 21.82
CA LEU A 422 3.73 19.93 23.13
C LEU A 422 3.35 21.14 23.99
N TRP A 423 3.98 22.29 23.75
CA TRP A 423 3.84 23.53 24.50
C TRP A 423 2.82 24.51 23.91
N ALA A 424 2.06 24.07 22.90
CA ALA A 424 0.99 24.88 22.32
C ALA A 424 -0.10 25.23 23.36
N HIS A 425 -0.57 26.48 23.37
CA HIS A 425 -1.58 26.97 24.32
C HIS A 425 -2.93 26.23 24.32
N SER A 426 -3.16 25.33 23.35
CA SER A 426 -4.34 24.48 23.23
C SER A 426 -4.20 23.10 23.89
N ILE A 427 -3.09 22.84 24.58
CA ILE A 427 -2.82 21.62 25.36
C ILE A 427 -2.81 21.96 26.85
N THR A 428 -3.55 21.20 27.65
CA THR A 428 -3.50 21.30 29.12
C THR A 428 -2.29 20.56 29.70
N SER A 429 -1.80 20.95 30.87
CA SER A 429 -0.66 20.27 31.52
C SER A 429 -0.88 18.77 31.73
N ASN A 430 -2.13 18.37 32.00
CA ASN A 430 -2.50 16.96 32.13
C ASN A 430 -2.40 16.20 30.79
N GLU A 431 -2.87 16.78 29.68
CA GLU A 431 -2.65 16.20 28.34
C GLU A 431 -1.16 16.13 27.97
N GLN A 432 -0.34 17.11 28.40
CA GLN A 432 1.12 17.09 28.19
C GLN A 432 1.78 15.95 28.97
N GLU A 433 1.45 15.80 30.25
CA GLU A 433 1.97 14.74 31.13
C GLU A 433 1.56 13.36 30.61
N GLU A 434 0.28 13.14 30.31
CA GLU A 434 -0.23 11.85 29.82
C GLU A 434 0.41 11.44 28.48
N LEU A 435 0.58 12.40 27.56
CA LEU A 435 1.22 12.15 26.27
C LEU A 435 2.72 11.85 26.42
N LEU A 436 3.44 12.58 27.29
CA LEU A 436 4.85 12.31 27.59
C LEU A 436 5.05 10.93 28.23
N LEU A 437 4.21 10.56 29.21
CA LEU A 437 4.26 9.24 29.84
C LEU A 437 4.05 8.12 28.80
N SER A 438 3.09 8.28 27.89
CA SER A 438 2.85 7.31 26.82
C SER A 438 4.00 7.23 25.82
N ALA A 439 4.65 8.35 25.50
CA ALA A 439 5.81 8.39 24.63
C ALA A 439 7.06 7.76 25.29
N ARG A 440 7.30 8.02 26.58
CA ARG A 440 8.38 7.39 27.35
C ARG A 440 8.20 5.88 27.48
N ALA A 441 6.97 5.41 27.73
CA ALA A 441 6.65 3.98 27.73
C ALA A 441 6.97 3.32 26.37
N THR A 442 6.67 4.03 25.27
CA THR A 442 6.98 3.56 23.90
C THR A 442 8.48 3.45 23.64
N LEU A 443 9.30 4.40 24.11
CA LEU A 443 10.75 4.32 23.99
C LEU A 443 11.37 3.24 24.90
N LYS A 444 10.82 3.03 26.10
CA LYS A 444 11.24 1.95 27.02
C LYS A 444 10.92 0.55 26.44
N LEU A 445 9.77 0.38 25.77
CA LEU A 445 9.40 -0.88 25.11
C LEU A 445 10.48 -1.34 24.12
N HIS A 446 11.01 -0.42 23.31
CA HIS A 446 12.00 -0.74 22.27
C HIS A 446 13.33 -1.29 22.80
N GLN A 447 13.61 -1.15 24.10
CA GLN A 447 14.81 -1.71 24.76
C GLN A 447 14.70 -3.20 25.08
N HIS A 448 13.47 -3.73 25.07
CA HIS A 448 13.13 -5.05 25.63
C HIS A 448 12.38 -5.96 24.64
N ASP A 449 12.09 -5.47 23.44
CA ASP A 449 11.38 -6.20 22.39
C ASP A 449 12.18 -6.15 21.07
N ASP A 450 12.94 -7.21 20.82
CA ASP A 450 13.68 -7.46 19.59
C ASP A 450 12.77 -7.86 18.41
N SER A 451 11.51 -8.17 18.68
CA SER A 451 10.48 -8.49 17.68
C SER A 451 9.75 -7.25 17.12
N ILE A 452 10.36 -6.06 17.22
CA ILE A 452 9.90 -4.80 16.61
C ILE A 452 10.46 -4.66 15.18
N TRP A 453 9.57 -4.82 14.19
CA TRP A 453 9.96 -4.93 12.79
C TRP A 453 9.00 -4.33 11.77
N ALA A 454 7.71 -4.15 12.11
CA ALA A 454 6.77 -3.57 11.17
C ALA A 454 7.11 -2.09 10.94
N ASN A 455 6.86 -1.59 9.73
CA ASN A 455 7.11 -0.18 9.43
C ASN A 455 6.28 0.73 10.36
N TRP A 456 5.05 0.32 10.67
CA TRP A 456 4.19 1.02 11.62
C TRP A 456 4.81 1.14 13.02
N ASP A 457 5.35 0.05 13.59
CA ASP A 457 6.03 0.06 14.90
C ASP A 457 7.15 1.13 14.92
N LEU A 458 8.00 1.16 13.88
CA LEU A 458 9.15 2.07 13.80
C LEU A 458 8.73 3.53 13.67
N ILE A 459 7.68 3.81 12.89
CA ILE A 459 7.11 5.15 12.75
C ILE A 459 6.55 5.64 14.10
N MET A 460 5.85 4.77 14.83
CA MET A 460 5.29 5.11 16.15
C MET A 460 6.37 5.31 17.23
N ILE A 461 7.46 4.53 17.20
CA ILE A 461 8.59 4.70 18.15
C ILE A 461 9.41 5.96 17.81
N THR A 462 9.63 6.27 16.53
CA THR A 462 10.29 7.53 16.13
C THR A 462 9.42 8.73 16.52
N TRP A 463 8.09 8.62 16.37
CA TRP A 463 7.15 9.63 16.81
C TRP A 463 7.18 9.86 18.32
N ALA A 464 7.31 8.78 19.11
CA ALA A 464 7.57 8.87 20.54
C ALA A 464 8.86 9.63 20.87
N ALA A 465 9.95 9.36 20.13
CA ALA A 465 11.22 10.06 20.30
C ALA A 465 11.08 11.57 20.06
N LEU A 466 10.37 11.97 19.00
CA LEU A 466 10.08 13.38 18.69
C LEU A 466 9.23 14.07 19.75
N ILE A 467 8.29 13.38 20.40
CA ILE A 467 7.50 13.90 21.52
C ILE A 467 8.36 14.09 22.77
N VAL A 468 9.21 13.10 23.12
CA VAL A 468 10.09 13.19 24.29
C VAL A 468 11.17 14.26 24.12
N LEU A 469 11.68 14.47 22.90
CA LEU A 469 12.57 15.60 22.58
C LEU A 469 11.93 16.96 22.90
N GLN A 470 10.63 17.15 22.64
CA GLN A 470 9.91 18.37 23.02
C GLN A 470 9.77 18.50 24.54
N GLY A 471 9.58 17.39 25.25
CA GLY A 471 9.60 17.33 26.72
C GLY A 471 10.93 17.83 27.30
N LEU A 472 12.05 17.40 26.71
CA LEU A 472 13.39 17.87 27.04
C LEU A 472 13.57 19.37 26.75
N GLN A 473 13.13 19.85 25.58
CA GLN A 473 13.19 21.28 25.20
C GLN A 473 12.43 22.18 26.19
N GLY A 474 11.27 21.74 26.68
CA GLY A 474 10.50 22.48 27.69
C GLY A 474 10.95 22.26 29.14
N GLY A 475 12.04 21.53 29.38
CA GLY A 475 12.62 21.36 30.71
C GLY A 475 11.92 20.33 31.62
N VAL A 476 11.07 19.45 31.07
CA VAL A 476 10.41 18.35 31.81
C VAL A 476 11.00 16.97 31.48
N GLY A 477 12.24 16.94 30.99
CA GLY A 477 12.95 15.72 30.63
C GLY A 477 13.34 14.85 31.83
N GLU A 478 13.29 13.54 31.65
CA GLU A 478 13.81 12.53 32.59
C GLU A 478 15.26 12.15 32.27
N ILE A 479 15.96 11.60 33.26
CA ILE A 479 17.40 11.23 33.17
C ILE A 479 17.68 10.28 31.99
N ASP A 480 16.76 9.35 31.74
CA ASP A 480 16.92 8.31 30.72
C ASP A 480 16.43 8.72 29.33
N ASP A 481 15.69 9.83 29.18
CA ASP A 481 15.05 10.23 27.91
C ASP A 481 16.06 10.30 26.76
N MET A 482 17.16 11.05 26.94
CA MET A 482 18.22 11.19 25.94
C MET A 482 18.97 9.89 25.65
N ARG A 483 19.06 8.96 26.61
CA ARG A 483 19.65 7.63 26.38
C ARG A 483 18.74 6.81 25.49
N ASN A 484 17.44 6.83 25.76
CA ASN A 484 16.45 6.03 25.07
C ASN A 484 16.24 6.52 23.63
N ILE A 485 16.24 7.84 23.41
CA ILE A 485 16.21 8.45 22.06
C ILE A 485 17.43 8.05 21.23
N ARG A 486 18.64 8.13 21.80
CA ARG A 486 19.88 7.74 21.13
C ARG A 486 19.91 6.26 20.79
N LEU A 487 19.48 5.40 21.72
CA LEU A 487 19.39 3.95 21.46
C LEU A 487 18.45 3.64 20.28
N HIS A 488 17.29 4.30 20.19
CA HIS A 488 16.40 4.13 19.04
C HIS A 488 17.05 4.60 17.73
N LEU A 489 17.72 5.75 17.73
CA LEU A 489 18.48 6.25 16.58
C LEU A 489 19.59 5.27 16.15
N ASP A 490 20.30 4.67 17.10
CA ASP A 490 21.33 3.66 16.84
C ASP A 490 20.73 2.36 16.27
N ILE A 491 19.54 1.94 16.73
CA ILE A 491 18.82 0.78 16.18
C ILE A 491 18.35 1.05 14.74
N LEU A 492 17.82 2.26 14.45
CA LEU A 492 17.47 2.65 13.08
C LEU A 492 18.70 2.62 12.16
N LYS A 493 19.86 3.13 12.62
CA LYS A 493 21.12 3.11 11.87
C LYS A 493 21.73 1.72 11.66
N GLN A 494 21.38 0.75 12.51
CA GLN A 494 21.80 -0.64 12.36
C GLN A 494 20.89 -1.42 11.39
N LYS A 495 19.71 -0.91 11.04
CA LYS A 495 18.80 -1.55 10.08
C LYS A 495 19.25 -1.27 8.65
N ASN A 496 19.79 -2.31 8.02
CA ASN A 496 20.03 -2.35 6.58
C ASN A 496 18.67 -2.40 5.84
N GLU A 497 18.36 -1.37 5.06
CA GLU A 497 17.14 -1.29 4.22
C GLU A 497 17.47 -0.90 2.77
N PRO A 498 16.69 -1.39 1.78
CA PRO A 498 16.83 -0.93 0.40
C PRO A 498 16.44 0.55 0.25
N LYS A 499 17.14 1.28 -0.63
CA LYS A 499 16.85 2.68 -0.91
C LYS A 499 15.67 2.84 -1.89
N PRO A 500 14.75 3.80 -1.68
CA PRO A 500 14.68 4.75 -0.56
C PRO A 500 14.18 4.09 0.74
N SER A 501 15.00 4.17 1.79
CA SER A 501 14.72 3.54 3.08
C SER A 501 13.67 4.34 3.87
N LEU A 502 12.89 3.64 4.69
CA LEU A 502 12.06 4.23 5.72
C LEU A 502 12.94 4.73 6.87
N CYS A 503 13.87 3.88 7.34
CA CYS A 503 14.83 4.24 8.37
C CYS A 503 15.61 5.51 8.02
N ASP A 504 16.09 5.72 6.78
CA ASP A 504 16.76 6.96 6.35
C ASP A 504 15.90 8.22 6.65
N LYS A 505 14.59 8.18 6.36
CA LYS A 505 13.65 9.29 6.60
C LYS A 505 13.40 9.53 8.09
N LEU A 506 13.27 8.46 8.87
CA LEU A 506 13.07 8.51 10.31
C LEU A 506 14.33 9.05 11.02
N ILE A 507 15.51 8.60 10.60
CA ILE A 507 16.82 9.08 11.05
C ILE A 507 16.96 10.57 10.78
N ALA A 508 16.83 11.01 9.52
CA ALA A 508 17.00 12.42 9.15
C ALA A 508 16.08 13.32 9.98
N ARG A 509 14.78 12.98 10.07
CA ARG A 509 13.81 13.74 10.85
C ARG A 509 14.15 13.79 12.35
N LEU A 510 14.68 12.70 12.92
CA LEU A 510 15.06 12.64 14.33
C LEU A 510 16.38 13.39 14.62
N GLU A 511 17.35 13.32 13.71
CA GLU A 511 18.61 14.05 13.80
C GLU A 511 18.44 15.56 13.66
N ASP A 512 17.56 16.02 12.78
CA ASP A 512 17.20 17.45 12.66
C ASP A 512 16.70 18.00 14.01
N SER A 513 15.74 17.34 14.66
CA SER A 513 15.26 17.78 15.98
C SER A 513 16.23 17.54 17.15
N LEU A 514 17.25 16.71 16.99
CA LEU A 514 18.36 16.60 17.95
C LEU A 514 19.35 17.78 17.81
N GLN A 515 19.52 18.32 16.61
CA GLN A 515 20.31 19.53 16.37
C GLN A 515 19.64 20.74 17.01
N ASP A 516 18.31 20.89 16.88
CA ASP A 516 17.54 21.97 17.52
C ASP A 516 17.78 22.08 19.04
N ILE A 517 17.91 20.96 19.75
CA ILE A 517 18.23 20.93 21.20
C ILE A 517 19.67 21.37 21.48
N SER A 518 20.58 21.07 20.56
CA SER A 518 22.02 21.33 20.70
C SER A 518 22.36 22.80 20.45
N THR A 519 21.47 23.56 19.80
CA THR A 519 21.51 25.02 19.64
C THR A 519 20.56 25.69 20.65
N PRO A 520 21.07 26.25 21.77
CA PRO A 520 20.21 26.77 22.82
C PRO A 520 19.64 28.16 22.49
N ASP A 521 18.47 28.22 21.88
CA ASP A 521 17.67 29.45 21.78
C ASP A 521 17.01 29.79 23.13
N PHE A 522 17.75 30.54 23.96
CA PHE A 522 17.32 31.03 25.27
C PHE A 522 16.25 32.16 25.19
N THR A 523 15.10 31.88 24.59
CA THR A 523 13.92 32.78 24.62
C THR A 523 12.60 32.03 24.81
N TYR A 524 12.46 31.30 25.92
CA TYR A 524 11.12 30.97 26.44
C TYR A 524 11.05 31.11 27.96
N VAL A 525 10.03 31.82 28.44
CA VAL A 525 9.84 32.13 29.86
C VAL A 525 9.02 31.01 30.51
N GLN A 526 9.58 30.37 31.54
CA GLN A 526 8.90 29.35 32.33
C GLN A 526 7.65 29.93 33.05
N PRO A 527 6.46 29.33 32.90
CA PRO A 527 5.41 29.40 33.90
C PRO A 527 5.74 28.35 34.98
N GLY A 528 6.11 28.79 36.19
CA GLY A 528 6.40 27.87 37.28
C GLY A 528 5.14 27.12 37.75
N HIS A 529 5.18 25.79 37.72
CA HIS A 529 4.13 24.94 38.30
C HIS A 529 4.64 24.17 39.54
N PRO A 530 3.80 23.99 40.57
CA PRO A 530 4.19 23.30 41.80
C PRO A 530 4.17 21.78 41.64
N THR A 531 5.20 21.12 42.16
CA THR A 531 5.33 19.66 42.24
C THR A 531 4.41 19.07 43.32
N VAL A 532 3.11 19.00 43.06
CA VAL A 532 2.13 18.29 43.90
C VAL A 532 1.28 17.39 43.01
N MET A 533 1.49 16.08 43.12
CA MET A 533 0.72 15.09 42.36
C MET A 533 -0.72 15.04 42.88
N ASP A 534 -1.68 14.92 41.97
CA ASP A 534 -3.10 14.80 42.31
C ASP A 534 -3.43 13.35 42.68
N PRO A 535 -3.85 13.04 43.92
CA PRO A 535 -4.15 11.68 44.36
C PRO A 535 -5.44 11.09 43.77
N THR A 536 -6.12 11.78 42.85
CA THR A 536 -7.33 11.28 42.17
C THR A 536 -7.05 10.49 40.89
N PHE A 537 -5.81 10.46 40.39
CA PHE A 537 -5.43 9.66 39.21
C PHE A 537 -5.06 8.21 39.57
N ASP A 538 -5.49 7.27 38.72
CA ASP A 538 -5.13 5.86 38.82
C ASP A 538 -3.79 5.60 38.12
N TYR A 539 -2.73 5.51 38.93
CA TYR A 539 -1.37 5.26 38.48
C TYR A 539 -1.04 3.76 38.30
N SER A 540 -2.03 2.86 38.26
CA SER A 540 -1.82 1.40 38.08
C SER A 540 -1.09 1.01 36.78
N TRP A 541 -0.94 1.95 35.84
CA TRP A 541 -0.17 1.81 34.60
C TRP A 541 1.32 2.14 34.73
N GLN A 542 1.81 2.66 35.86
CA GLN A 542 3.22 2.93 36.15
C GLN A 542 4.05 1.65 36.43
N LEU A 543 3.85 0.61 35.62
CA LEU A 543 4.61 -0.64 35.66
C LEU A 543 6.11 -0.46 35.36
N PHE A 544 6.52 0.73 34.91
CA PHE A 544 7.91 1.08 34.62
C PHE A 544 8.70 1.64 35.81
N ASP A 545 8.08 1.81 36.98
CA ASP A 545 8.74 2.26 38.23
C ASP A 545 8.77 1.22 39.36
N GLN A 546 8.12 0.06 39.18
CA GLN A 546 8.26 -1.05 40.13
C GLN A 546 9.61 -1.76 39.94
N LYS A 547 10.60 -1.32 40.72
CA LYS A 547 11.86 -2.06 40.90
C LYS A 547 11.61 -3.40 41.60
N THR A 548 11.72 -4.48 40.84
CA THR A 548 12.16 -5.81 41.29
C THR A 548 12.97 -6.47 40.19
#